data_AF-A0A269XE12-F1
#
_entry.id   AF-A0A269XE12-F1
#
_cell.length_a   1.000
_cell.length_b   1.000
_cell.length_c   1.000
_cell.angle_alpha   90.00
_cell.angle_beta   90.00
_cell.angle_gamma   90.00
#
_symmetry.space_group_name_H-M   'P 1'
#
loop_
_entity.id
_entity.type
_entity.pdbx_description
1 polymer ?
#
loop_
_entity_poly.entity_id
_entity_poly.type
_entity_poly.pdbx_seq_one_letter_code
_entity_poly.pdbx_strand_id
1 'polypeptide(L)' 'LTERVSRLEIIVKLPNYHADTCLKALQNTLYDYGTEYFKTITFDNGAEFSSLSQVEGTDIYFAHPYSPWER' A
#
# COMPACT_ATOMS: atom_id res chain seq x y z
N LEU A 1 -4.53 2.59 -4.47
CA LEU A 1 -3.54 1.67 -5.07
C LEU A 1 -3.70 1.74 -6.58
N THR A 2 -2.60 1.84 -7.31
CA THR A 2 -2.62 1.90 -8.78
C THR A 2 -1.74 0.78 -9.33
N GLU A 3 -2.31 -0.11 -10.13
CA GLU A 3 -1.54 -1.15 -10.80
C GLU A 3 -0.80 -0.53 -12.00
N ARG A 4 0.50 -0.87 -12.17
CA ARG A 4 1.40 -0.13 -13.07
C ARG A 4 1.13 -0.40 -14.55
N VAL A 5 0.64 -1.59 -14.92
CA VAL A 5 0.48 -2.01 -16.32
C VAL A 5 -0.91 -1.67 -16.85
N SER A 6 -1.95 -2.24 -16.24
CA SER A 6 -3.35 -2.08 -16.57
C SER A 6 -3.93 -0.72 -16.17
N ARG A 7 -3.25 0.01 -15.27
CA ARG A 7 -3.73 1.27 -14.69
C ARG A 7 -5.05 1.13 -13.92
N LEU A 8 -5.36 -0.07 -13.43
CA LEU A 8 -6.47 -0.26 -12.50
C LEU A 8 -6.22 0.55 -11.22
N GLU A 9 -7.24 1.29 -10.79
CA GLU A 9 -7.20 2.09 -9.58
C GLU A 9 -8.16 1.57 -8.53
N ILE A 10 -7.64 1.37 -7.32
CA ILE A 10 -8.42 1.04 -6.12
C ILE A 10 -8.31 2.25 -5.18
N ILE A 11 -9.43 2.91 -4.93
CA ILE A 11 -9.49 4.10 -4.06
C ILE A 11 -10.24 3.71 -2.78
N VAL A 12 -9.57 3.87 -1.64
CA VAL A 12 -10.13 3.54 -0.31
C VAL A 12 -10.19 4.82 0.51
N LYS A 13 -11.38 5.16 1.01
CA LYS A 13 -11.56 6.33 1.86
C LYS A 13 -11.12 6.01 3.29
N LEU A 14 -10.11 6.73 3.78
CA LEU A 14 -9.62 6.59 5.15
C LEU A 14 -10.28 7.62 6.08
N PRO A 15 -10.58 7.25 7.34
CA PRO A 15 -11.11 8.19 8.33
C PRO A 15 -10.04 9.15 8.87
N ASN A 16 -8.77 8.77 8.83
CA ASN A 16 -7.61 9.59 9.21
C ASN A 16 -6.32 9.04 8.56
N TYR A 17 -5.20 9.76 8.73
CA TYR A 17 -3.90 9.44 8.13
C TYR A 17 -2.95 8.66 9.07
N HIS A 18 -3.42 8.16 10.21
CA HIS A 18 -2.56 7.45 11.15
C HIS A 18 -2.11 6.10 10.59
N ALA A 19 -0.88 5.70 10.93
CA ALA A 19 -0.26 4.48 10.41
C ALA A 19 -1.10 3.21 10.68
N ASP A 20 -1.71 3.11 11.87
CA ASP A 20 -2.60 2.00 12.22
C ASP A 20 -3.85 1.94 11.33
N THR A 21 -4.40 3.11 10.98
CA THR A 21 -5.55 3.22 10.09
C THR A 21 -5.18 2.78 8.67
N CYS A 22 -4.03 3.24 8.17
CA CYS A 22 -3.50 2.86 6.86
C CYS A 22 -3.23 1.36 6.78
N LEU A 23 -2.61 0.78 7.81
CA LEU A 23 -2.34 -0.66 7.90
C LEU A 23 -3.63 -1.48 7.83
N LYS A 24 -4.62 -1.15 8.68
CA LYS A 24 -5.89 -1.89 8.71
C LYS A 24 -6.63 -1.78 7.39
N ALA A 25 -6.65 -0.59 6.81
CA ALA A 25 -7.30 -0.37 5.52
C ALA A 25 -6.60 -1.13 4.40
N LEU A 26 -5.27 -1.14 4.35
CA LEU A 26 -4.53 -1.89 3.35
C LEU A 26 -4.76 -3.39 3.52
N GLN A 27 -4.62 -3.93 4.73
CA GLN A 27 -4.83 -5.35 5.00
C GLN A 27 -6.24 -5.82 4.60
N ASN A 28 -7.27 -5.05 4.97
CA ASN A 28 -8.65 -5.36 4.58
C ASN A 28 -8.82 -5.31 3.05
N THR A 29 -8.23 -4.32 2.38
CA THR A 29 -8.27 -4.22 0.92
C THR A 29 -7.64 -5.44 0.25
N LEU A 30 -6.51 -5.93 0.77
CA LEU A 30 -5.88 -7.14 0.23
C LEU A 30 -6.76 -8.38 0.40
N TYR A 31 -7.40 -8.53 1.56
CA TYR A 31 -8.31 -9.65 1.80
C TYR A 31 -9.58 -9.58 0.96
N ASP A 32 -10.15 -8.38 0.76
CA ASP A 32 -11.37 -8.18 -0.02
C ASP A 32 -11.18 -8.53 -1.50
N TYR A 33 -10.01 -8.23 -2.06
CA TYR A 33 -9.69 -8.52 -3.45
C TYR A 33 -9.03 -9.89 -3.65
N GLY A 34 -8.33 -10.41 -2.64
CA GLY A 34 -7.50 -11.62 -2.71
C GLY A 34 -6.01 -11.27 -2.73
N THR A 35 -5.27 -11.72 -1.73
CA THR A 35 -3.82 -11.44 -1.56
C THR A 35 -2.99 -11.96 -2.73
N GLU A 36 -3.42 -13.04 -3.38
CA GLU A 36 -2.76 -13.66 -4.53
C GLU A 36 -2.65 -12.74 -5.76
N TYR A 37 -3.47 -11.68 -5.83
CA TYR A 37 -3.42 -10.69 -6.90
C TYR A 37 -2.40 -9.57 -6.64
N PHE A 38 -1.87 -9.46 -5.42
CA PHE A 38 -0.88 -8.46 -5.03
C PHE A 38 0.47 -9.14 -4.82
N LYS A 39 1.35 -9.01 -5.82
CA LYS A 39 2.71 -9.56 -5.73
C LYS A 39 3.61 -8.69 -4.86
N THR A 40 3.63 -7.40 -5.19
CA THR A 40 4.42 -6.40 -4.50
C THR A 40 3.67 -5.09 -4.49
N ILE A 41 3.86 -4.29 -3.43
CA ILE A 41 3.32 -2.94 -3.34
C ILE A 41 4.45 -2.01 -2.91
N THR A 42 4.59 -0.89 -3.61
CA THR A 42 5.57 0.14 -3.29
C THR A 42 4.87 1.39 -2.78
N PHE A 43 5.29 1.88 -1.61
CA PHE A 43 4.85 3.15 -1.04
C PHE A 43 6.00 4.16 -1.03
N ASP A 44 5.67 5.44 -0.88
CA ASP A 44 6.67 6.41 -0.46
C ASP A 44 7.00 6.22 1.03
N ASN A 45 8.05 6.90 1.51
CA ASN A 45 8.48 6.84 2.90
C ASN A 45 7.66 7.77 3.83
N GLY A 46 6.38 7.96 3.56
CA GLY A 46 5.45 8.73 4.39
C GLY A 46 5.28 8.14 5.80
N ALA A 47 5.11 9.01 6.80
CA ALA A 47 4.94 8.58 8.19
C ALA A 47 3.64 7.80 8.41
N GLU A 48 2.60 8.11 7.62
CA GLU A 48 1.34 7.38 7.51
C GLU A 48 1.51 5.92 7.05
N PHE A 49 2.66 5.56 6.48
CA PHE A 49 2.95 4.22 5.96
C PHE A 49 3.98 3.46 6.80
N SER A 50 4.46 4.06 7.89
CA SER A 50 5.50 3.50 8.77
C SER A 50 5.20 2.11 9.34
N SER A 51 3.92 1.73 9.42
CA SER A 51 3.50 0.42 9.93
C SER A 51 3.22 -0.62 8.82
N LEU A 52 3.20 -0.23 7.54
CA LEU A 52 2.77 -1.12 6.45
C LEU A 52 3.67 -2.34 6.22
N SER A 53 4.89 -2.35 6.76
CA SER A 53 5.76 -3.54 6.75
C SER A 53 5.20 -4.73 7.52
N GLN A 54 4.16 -4.53 8.33
CA GLN A 54 3.48 -5.58 9.10
C GLN A 54 2.34 -6.24 8.30
N VAL A 55 2.06 -5.79 7.08
CA VAL A 55 1.00 -6.34 6.23
C VAL A 55 1.36 -7.74 5.78
N GLU A 56 0.38 -8.64 5.81
CA GLU A 56 0.52 -10.04 5.43
C GLU A 56 -0.06 -10.28 4.03
N GLY A 57 0.57 -11.19 3.28
CA GLY A 57 0.08 -11.68 1.99
C GLY A 57 0.64 -11.00 0.75
N THR A 58 1.52 -10.00 0.91
CA THR A 58 2.26 -9.35 -0.19
C THR A 58 3.57 -8.78 0.32
N ASP A 59 4.56 -8.64 -0.56
CA ASP A 59 5.80 -7.93 -0.23
C ASP A 59 5.60 -6.41 -0.32
N ILE A 60 6.04 -5.69 0.71
CA ILE A 60 5.97 -4.22 0.79
C ILE A 60 7.37 -3.62 0.62
N TYR A 61 7.48 -2.63 -0.26
CA TYR A 61 8.70 -1.86 -0.50
C TYR A 61 8.45 -0.37 -0.30
N PHE A 62 9.51 0.35 0.05
CA PHE A 62 9.48 1.81 0.21
C PHE A 62 10.48 2.47 -0.74
N ALA A 63 10.04 3.52 -1.43
CA ALA A 63 10.90 4.29 -2.33
C ALA A 63 11.98 5.06 -1.54
N HIS A 64 13.16 5.23 -2.14
CA HIS A 64 14.23 6.01 -1.53
C HIS A 64 13.81 7.49 -1.36
N PRO A 65 14.31 8.18 -0.32
CA PRO A 65 14.06 9.60 -0.13
C PRO A 65 14.42 10.40 -1.39
N TYR A 66 13.52 11.31 -1.79
CA TYR A 66 13.68 12.18 -2.98
C TYR A 66 13.71 11.44 -4.34
N SER A 67 13.19 10.21 -4.42
CA SER A 67 13.12 9.41 -5.66
C SER A 67 11.69 9.08 -6.10
N PRO A 68 10.88 10.08 -6.54
CA PRO A 68 9.47 9.89 -6.88
C PRO A 68 9.21 8.95 -8.07
N TRP A 69 10.22 8.65 -8.88
CA TRP A 69 10.13 7.74 -10.03
C TRP A 69 10.16 6.26 -9.65
N GLU A 70 10.49 5.92 -8.39
CA GLU A 70 10.49 4.53 -7.91
C GLU A 70 9.08 4.06 -7.49
N ARG A 71 8.11 4.97 -7.51
CA ARG A 71 6.70 4.69 -7.21
C ARG A 71 5.98 4.09 -8.41
#